data_AF-A0A9N8HV14-F1
#
_entry.id   AF-A0A9N8HV14-F1
#
_cell.length_a   1.000
_cell.length_b   1.000
_cell.length_c   1.000
_cell.angle_alpha   90.00
_cell.angle_beta   90.00
_cell.angle_gamma   90.00
#
_symmetry.space_group_name_H-M   'P 1'
#
loop_
_entity.id
_entity.type
_entity.pdbx_description
1 polymer ?
#
loop_
_entity_poly.entity_id
_entity_poly.type
_entity_poly.pdbx_seq_one_letter_code
_entity_poly.pdbx_strand_id
1 'polypeptide(L)'
;MNALGGFKHVKDCSIEVVPLCTVPLCHWPLNAALLTEAKETFKAAEEQLQKAKAARREAAAEMRRLEKDSEYGALSQEIRQSLDEEMANLFNIHRSSWHGGAMVGNYCRKMLHGADQVMDSIVELLQQIPQEKRARGCDDAEIQKYCNGFKRILQYMGILSHYSYQPYGTITDSEMASIRDVLVPRLVRLFRKMSKTLPPKIHMLAHLVEDLERFRGMKFHHESKIEVAHQIGKRIDYRFRSMAATKEKRMHAEMKFEAN
;
A
#
# COMPACT_ATOMS: atom_id res chain seq x y z
N MET A 1 -36.31 -0.57 -63.73
CA MET A 1 -36.86 0.77 -63.51
C MET A 1 -35.70 1.68 -63.12
N ASN A 2 -35.03 2.23 -64.14
CA ASN A 2 -35.13 3.62 -64.62
C ASN A 2 -33.97 4.42 -64.00
N ALA A 3 -32.86 4.56 -64.73
CA ALA A 3 -32.63 5.60 -65.75
C ALA A 3 -32.46 6.97 -65.07
N LEU A 4 -31.24 7.52 -65.01
CA LEU A 4 -30.64 8.37 -66.05
C LEU A 4 -31.66 9.30 -66.71
N GLY A 5 -31.41 10.61 -66.58
CA GLY A 5 -31.93 11.63 -67.48
C GLY A 5 -32.74 12.71 -66.77
N GLY A 6 -32.31 13.97 -66.91
CA GLY A 6 -33.18 15.09 -66.56
C GLY A 6 -32.48 16.41 -66.34
N PHE A 7 -31.68 16.86 -67.30
CA PHE A 7 -31.40 18.28 -67.49
C PHE A 7 -32.73 19.06 -67.46
N LYS A 8 -32.89 20.00 -66.52
CA LYS A 8 -33.77 21.16 -66.74
C LYS A 8 -32.92 22.40 -66.67
N HIS A 9 -32.69 22.96 -67.86
CA HIS A 9 -32.31 24.34 -68.07
C HIS A 9 -33.22 25.24 -67.23
N VAL A 10 -32.66 25.85 -66.19
CA VAL A 10 -33.09 27.19 -65.81
C VAL A 10 -32.14 28.13 -66.54
N LYS A 11 -32.67 28.64 -67.66
CA LYS A 11 -32.11 29.77 -68.37
C LYS A 11 -32.19 30.99 -67.47
N ASP A 12 -31.22 31.88 -67.68
CA ASP A 12 -31.30 33.29 -67.30
C ASP A 12 -31.24 33.56 -65.79
N CYS A 13 -30.04 33.41 -65.25
CA CYS A 13 -29.55 34.46 -64.36
C CYS A 13 -28.11 34.74 -64.77
N SER A 14 -27.95 35.85 -65.48
CA SER A 14 -26.68 36.50 -65.78
C SER A 14 -25.82 36.54 -64.53
N ILE A 15 -24.88 35.59 -64.43
CA ILE A 15 -23.76 35.69 -63.53
C ILE A 15 -22.93 36.82 -64.11
N GLU A 16 -23.10 38.02 -63.55
CA GLU A 16 -22.07 39.04 -63.63
C GLU A 16 -20.79 38.37 -63.15
N VAL A 17 -19.89 38.09 -64.08
CA VAL A 17 -18.50 37.77 -63.77
C VAL A 17 -17.94 39.06 -63.19
N VAL A 18 -18.16 39.25 -61.88
CA VAL A 18 -17.48 40.30 -61.14
C VAL A 18 -15.99 40.03 -61.34
N PRO A 19 -15.22 40.98 -61.88
CA PRO A 19 -13.80 40.76 -62.13
C PRO A 19 -13.14 40.36 -60.83
N LEU A 20 -12.48 39.21 -60.84
CA LEU A 20 -11.57 38.72 -59.82
C LEU A 20 -10.32 39.62 -59.79
N CYS A 21 -10.47 40.93 -59.57
CA CYS A 21 -9.34 41.86 -59.50
C CYS A 21 -9.70 43.26 -58.98
N THR A 22 -10.39 43.38 -57.84
CA THR A 22 -10.38 44.63 -57.05
C THR A 22 -10.52 44.35 -55.55
N VAL A 23 -9.67 43.50 -54.97
CA VAL A 23 -9.29 43.71 -53.57
C VAL A 23 -8.06 44.60 -53.62
N PRO A 24 -8.12 45.84 -53.13
CA PRO A 24 -6.98 46.73 -53.24
C PRO A 24 -5.84 46.14 -52.41
N LEU A 25 -4.66 46.04 -53.02
CA LEU A 25 -3.37 45.65 -52.41
C LEU A 25 -2.93 46.57 -51.24
N CYS A 26 -3.84 47.35 -50.64
CA CYS A 26 -3.55 48.36 -49.61
C CYS A 26 -3.98 47.99 -48.18
N HIS A 27 -4.60 46.82 -47.94
CA HIS A 27 -4.97 46.39 -46.58
C HIS A 27 -3.88 45.59 -45.85
N TRP A 28 -2.74 45.32 -46.48
CA TRP A 28 -1.64 44.57 -45.87
C TRP A 28 -1.13 45.16 -44.54
N PRO A 29 -0.92 46.49 -44.41
CA PRO A 29 -0.46 47.07 -43.15
C PRO A 29 -1.49 46.91 -42.02
N LEU A 30 -2.78 47.03 -42.34
CA LEU A 30 -3.88 46.89 -41.39
C LEU A 30 -4.03 45.43 -40.93
N ASN A 31 -3.95 44.48 -41.86
CA ASN A 31 -4.00 43.04 -41.56
C ASN A 31 -2.76 42.58 -40.80
N ALA A 32 -1.59 43.14 -41.09
CA ALA A 32 -0.37 42.88 -40.35
C ALA A 32 -0.47 43.41 -38.91
N ALA A 33 -1.01 44.62 -38.71
CA ALA A 33 -1.26 45.17 -37.38
C ALA A 33 -2.24 44.30 -36.57
N LEU A 34 -3.38 43.92 -37.18
CA LEU A 34 -4.36 43.01 -36.57
C LEU A 34 -3.78 41.64 -36.21
N LEU A 35 -2.92 41.07 -37.07
CA LEU A 35 -2.23 39.81 -36.78
C LEU A 35 -1.26 39.94 -35.60
N THR A 36 -0.62 41.09 -35.45
CA THR A 36 0.32 41.35 -34.36
C THR A 36 -0.43 41.48 -33.03
N GLU A 37 -1.52 42.24 -33.01
CA GLU A 37 -2.43 42.37 -31.86
C GLU A 37 -3.06 41.02 -31.49
N ALA A 38 -3.49 40.23 -32.47
CA ALA A 38 -4.02 38.88 -32.24
C ALA A 38 -2.98 37.93 -31.61
N LYS A 39 -1.70 38.05 -32.00
CA LYS A 39 -0.60 37.26 -31.40
C LYS A 39 -0.30 37.69 -29.97
N GLU A 40 -0.32 38.99 -29.69
CA GLU A 40 -0.09 39.53 -28.35
C GLU A 40 -1.22 39.14 -27.39
N THR A 41 -2.48 39.25 -27.84
CA THR A 41 -3.65 38.82 -27.07
C THR A 41 -3.67 37.31 -26.87
N PHE A 42 -3.32 36.52 -27.88
CA PHE A 42 -3.18 35.06 -27.74
C PHE A 42 -2.11 34.71 -26.69
N LYS A 43 -0.94 35.35 -26.74
CA LYS A 43 0.15 35.11 -25.78
C LYS A 43 -0.27 35.50 -24.36
N ALA A 44 -0.94 36.64 -24.19
CA ALA A 44 -1.47 37.06 -22.89
C ALA A 44 -2.53 36.08 -22.34
N ALA A 45 -3.44 35.59 -23.20
CA ALA A 45 -4.44 34.60 -22.84
C ALA A 45 -3.80 33.25 -22.47
N GLU A 46 -2.75 32.83 -23.19
CA GLU A 46 -2.00 31.61 -22.87
C GLU A 46 -1.28 31.73 -21.52
N GLU A 47 -0.65 32.86 -21.23
CA GLU A 47 -0.03 33.14 -19.93
C GLU A 47 -1.06 33.11 -18.79
N GLN A 48 -2.25 33.70 -18.98
CA GLN A 48 -3.33 33.62 -18.00
C GLN A 48 -3.84 32.19 -17.80
N LEU A 49 -3.98 31.42 -18.88
CA LEU A 49 -4.38 30.01 -18.79
C LEU A 49 -3.35 29.18 -18.02
N GLN A 50 -2.05 29.42 -18.23
CA GLN A 50 -0.99 28.73 -17.49
C GLN A 50 -1.02 29.09 -16.00
N LYS A 51 -1.21 30.38 -15.67
CA LYS A 51 -1.40 30.83 -14.27
C LYS A 51 -2.61 30.18 -13.62
N ALA A 52 -3.75 30.15 -14.31
CA ALA A 52 -4.97 29.50 -13.82
C ALA A 52 -4.80 27.98 -13.64
N LYS A 53 -4.08 27.31 -14.55
CA LYS A 53 -3.74 25.88 -14.41
C LYS A 53 -2.84 25.62 -13.20
N ALA A 54 -1.85 26.47 -12.97
CA ALA A 54 -0.96 26.37 -11.82
C ALA A 54 -1.75 26.56 -10.50
N ALA A 55 -2.53 27.64 -10.40
CA ALA A 55 -3.37 27.92 -9.24
C ALA A 55 -4.38 26.78 -8.97
N ARG A 56 -4.99 26.21 -10.02
CA ARG A 56 -5.89 25.05 -9.88
C ARG A 56 -5.16 23.82 -9.35
N ARG A 57 -3.92 23.56 -9.79
CA ARG A 57 -3.12 22.43 -9.29
C ARG A 57 -2.75 22.62 -7.82
N GLU A 58 -2.35 23.83 -7.44
CA GLU A 58 -2.04 24.17 -6.04
C GLU A 58 -3.27 24.02 -5.14
N ALA A 59 -4.41 24.59 -5.54
CA ALA A 59 -5.66 24.45 -4.79
C ALA A 59 -6.10 22.98 -4.67
N ALA A 60 -5.96 22.19 -5.74
CA ALA A 60 -6.27 20.76 -5.70
C ALA A 60 -5.30 19.97 -4.79
N ALA A 61 -4.02 20.34 -4.76
CA ALA A 61 -3.04 19.73 -3.87
C ALA A 61 -3.33 20.07 -2.40
N GLU A 62 -3.69 21.32 -2.11
CA GLU A 62 -4.05 21.77 -0.77
C GLU A 62 -5.33 21.09 -0.27
N MET A 63 -6.37 21.01 -1.10
CA MET A 63 -7.60 20.27 -0.77
C MET A 63 -7.30 18.81 -0.44
N ARG A 64 -6.47 18.12 -1.25
CA ARG A 64 -6.05 16.74 -0.96
C ARG A 64 -5.28 16.60 0.35
N ARG A 65 -4.44 17.60 0.68
CA ARG A 65 -3.71 17.62 1.95
C ARG A 65 -4.67 17.73 3.12
N LEU A 66 -5.58 18.69 3.09
CA LEU A 66 -6.60 18.88 4.12
C LEU A 66 -7.53 17.67 4.27
N GLU A 67 -7.97 17.07 3.16
CA GLU A 67 -8.75 15.84 3.17
C GLU A 67 -8.00 14.70 3.85
N LYS A 68 -6.72 14.50 3.49
CA LYS A 68 -5.87 13.47 4.10
C LYS A 68 -5.64 13.72 5.60
N ASP A 69 -5.38 14.96 5.97
CA ASP A 69 -5.16 15.35 7.37
C ASP A 69 -6.46 15.19 8.18
N SER A 70 -7.62 15.42 7.56
CA SER A 70 -8.93 15.18 8.19
C SER A 70 -9.23 13.69 8.38
N GLU A 71 -8.80 12.82 7.45
CA GLU A 71 -9.06 11.38 7.49
C GLU A 71 -8.07 10.63 8.42
N TYR A 72 -6.79 10.99 8.38
CA TYR A 72 -5.72 10.25 9.06
C TYR A 72 -5.04 11.01 10.21
N GLY A 73 -5.38 12.29 10.41
CA GLY A 73 -4.73 13.17 11.37
C GLY A 73 -3.43 13.79 10.82
N ALA A 74 -3.19 15.05 11.15
CA ALA A 74 -2.02 15.81 10.70
C ALA A 74 -0.67 15.21 11.18
N LEU A 75 -0.68 14.47 12.30
CA LEU A 75 0.51 13.94 12.97
C LEU A 75 0.87 12.49 12.59
N SER A 76 0.31 11.95 11.50
CA SER A 76 0.43 10.51 11.18
C SER A 76 1.86 9.98 11.11
N GLN A 77 2.85 10.80 10.71
CA GLN A 77 4.25 10.40 10.63
C GLN A 77 4.97 10.51 11.98
N GLU A 78 4.72 11.57 12.75
CA GLU A 78 5.29 11.78 14.08
C GLU A 78 4.84 10.68 15.04
N ILE A 79 3.53 10.37 15.02
CA ILE A 79 2.96 9.28 15.82
C ILE A 79 3.63 7.94 15.48
N ARG A 80 3.87 7.66 14.20
CA ARG A 80 4.57 6.44 13.78
C ARG A 80 6.01 6.36 14.30
N GLN A 81 6.72 7.49 14.32
CA GLN A 81 8.08 7.56 14.84
C GLN A 81 8.08 7.36 16.35
N SER A 82 7.21 8.06 17.08
CA SER A 82 7.08 7.89 18.54
C SER A 82 6.70 6.44 18.90
N LEU A 83 5.79 5.82 18.16
CA LEU A 83 5.47 4.39 18.34
C LEU A 83 6.68 3.49 18.09
N ASP A 84 7.46 3.74 17.03
CA ASP A 84 8.66 2.94 16.76
C ASP A 84 9.72 3.10 17.87
N GLU A 85 9.91 4.32 18.36
CA GLU A 85 10.85 4.63 19.44
C GLU A 85 10.43 3.96 20.75
N GLU A 86 9.15 4.07 21.12
CA GLU A 86 8.56 3.41 22.30
C GLU A 86 8.75 1.89 22.21
N MET A 87 8.44 1.30 21.04
CA MET A 87 8.58 -0.13 20.79
C MET A 87 10.03 -0.61 20.83
N ALA A 88 10.96 0.20 20.33
CA ALA A 88 12.39 -0.07 20.38
C ALA A 88 12.93 0.00 21.81
N ASN A 89 12.53 1.03 22.57
CA ASN A 89 13.04 1.30 23.91
C ASN A 89 12.51 0.32 24.96
N LEU A 90 11.20 0.10 25.00
CA LEU A 90 10.56 -0.71 26.04
C LEU A 90 10.61 -2.21 25.75
N PHE A 91 10.45 -2.59 24.48
CA PHE A 91 10.26 -3.99 24.08
C PHE A 91 11.39 -4.54 23.21
N ASN A 92 12.36 -3.71 22.83
CA ASN A 92 13.45 -4.08 21.92
C ASN A 92 12.88 -4.68 20.61
N ILE A 93 11.85 -4.01 20.08
CA ILE A 93 11.17 -4.31 18.83
C ILE A 93 11.55 -3.23 17.82
N HIS A 94 12.36 -3.61 16.84
CA HIS A 94 12.89 -2.69 15.83
C HIS A 94 12.25 -2.95 14.47
N ARG A 95 12.01 -1.89 13.69
CA ARG A 95 11.74 -2.06 12.25
C ARG A 95 12.99 -2.55 11.54
N SER A 96 12.81 -3.38 10.51
CA SER A 96 13.95 -3.82 9.71
C SER A 96 14.39 -2.75 8.73
N SER A 97 15.71 -2.57 8.60
CA SER A 97 16.30 -1.72 7.56
C SER A 97 16.26 -2.36 6.17
N TRP A 98 16.21 -3.70 6.09
CA TRP A 98 16.38 -4.45 4.84
C TRP A 98 15.06 -4.94 4.19
N HIS A 99 13.90 -4.78 4.86
CA HIS A 99 12.58 -5.10 4.29
C HIS A 99 11.67 -3.88 4.18
N GLY A 100 12.23 -2.72 3.83
CA GLY A 100 11.47 -1.48 3.64
C GLY A 100 10.71 -1.04 4.91
N GLY A 101 11.28 -1.31 6.09
CA GLY A 101 10.64 -1.00 7.37
C GLY A 101 9.64 -2.05 7.86
N ALA A 102 9.44 -3.18 7.15
CA ALA A 102 8.57 -4.24 7.65
C ALA A 102 9.13 -4.89 8.92
N MET A 103 8.25 -5.37 9.80
CA MET A 103 8.65 -6.13 10.99
C MET A 103 9.17 -7.52 10.60
N VAL A 104 10.24 -7.94 11.28
CA VAL A 104 10.82 -9.29 11.13
C VAL A 104 10.11 -10.26 12.06
N GLY A 105 10.02 -11.53 11.69
CA GLY A 105 9.33 -12.57 12.46
C GLY A 105 9.75 -12.70 13.94
N ASN A 106 11.02 -12.41 14.29
CA ASN A 106 11.47 -12.35 15.68
C ASN A 106 10.71 -11.28 16.50
N TYR A 107 10.57 -10.09 15.93
CA TYR A 107 9.88 -8.98 16.58
C TYR A 107 8.36 -9.18 16.61
N CYS A 108 7.78 -9.76 15.55
CA CYS A 108 6.38 -10.19 15.58
C CYS A 108 6.10 -11.17 16.73
N ARG A 109 6.99 -12.13 16.97
CA ARG A 109 6.87 -13.06 18.11
C ARG A 109 6.96 -12.35 19.46
N LYS A 110 7.87 -11.39 19.62
CA LYS A 110 7.94 -10.57 20.84
C LYS A 110 6.62 -9.83 21.08
N MET A 111 6.08 -9.21 20.03
CA MET A 111 4.80 -8.50 20.10
C MET A 111 3.63 -9.43 20.45
N LEU A 112 3.59 -10.65 19.92
CA LEU A 112 2.56 -11.64 20.26
C LEU A 112 2.64 -12.07 21.74
N HIS A 113 3.84 -12.33 22.26
CA HIS A 113 4.02 -12.74 23.66
C HIS A 113 3.77 -11.60 24.65
N GLY A 114 4.15 -10.38 24.29
CA GLY A 114 3.95 -9.16 25.10
C GLY A 114 2.72 -8.36 24.73
N ALA A 115 1.70 -8.97 24.12
CA ALA A 115 0.58 -8.25 23.49
C ALA A 115 -0.14 -7.28 24.45
N ASP A 116 -0.26 -7.64 25.73
CA ASP A 116 -0.88 -6.78 26.73
C ASP A 116 -0.03 -5.53 26.96
N GLN A 117 1.21 -5.72 27.40
CA GLN A 117 2.16 -4.65 27.72
C GLN A 117 2.40 -3.72 26.52
N VAL A 118 2.59 -4.30 25.33
CA VAL A 118 2.79 -3.55 24.09
C VAL A 118 1.58 -2.68 23.79
N MET A 119 0.38 -3.25 23.80
CA MET A 119 -0.82 -2.48 23.42
C MET A 119 -1.23 -1.49 24.50
N ASP A 120 -0.93 -1.74 25.77
CA ASP A 120 -1.15 -0.77 26.87
C ASP A 120 -0.23 0.44 26.74
N SER A 121 1.07 0.25 26.49
CA SER A 121 2.00 1.36 26.21
C SER A 121 1.57 2.16 24.96
N ILE A 122 1.08 1.49 23.91
CA ILE A 122 0.55 2.18 22.72
C ILE A 122 -0.69 3.01 23.06
N VAL A 123 -1.59 2.53 23.92
CA VAL A 123 -2.75 3.32 24.37
C VAL A 123 -2.30 4.57 25.12
N GLU A 124 -1.38 4.41 26.08
CA GLU A 124 -0.84 5.52 26.88
C GLU A 124 -0.22 6.59 25.98
N LEU A 125 0.61 6.19 25.01
CA LEU A 125 1.23 7.10 24.06
C LEU A 125 0.18 7.84 23.19
N LEU A 126 -0.83 7.14 22.69
CA LEU A 126 -1.86 7.76 21.84
C LEU A 126 -2.77 8.71 22.64
N GLN A 127 -3.03 8.41 23.91
CA GLN A 127 -3.84 9.26 24.80
C GLN A 127 -3.12 10.57 25.19
N GLN A 128 -1.78 10.61 25.15
CA GLN A 128 -1.02 11.85 25.39
C GLN A 128 -1.18 12.88 24.26
N ILE A 129 -1.66 12.47 23.08
CA ILE A 129 -1.87 13.38 21.95
C ILE A 129 -3.07 14.28 22.26
N PRO A 130 -2.95 15.62 22.16
CA PRO A 130 -4.08 16.52 22.39
C PRO A 130 -5.25 16.24 21.43
N GLN A 131 -6.48 16.23 21.95
CA GLN A 131 -7.70 15.92 21.18
C GLN A 131 -7.85 16.77 19.92
N GLU A 132 -7.44 18.04 19.98
CA GLU A 132 -7.46 19.02 18.87
C GLU A 132 -6.64 18.56 17.65
N LYS A 133 -5.60 17.75 17.88
CA LYS A 133 -4.70 17.24 16.84
C LYS A 133 -5.08 15.84 16.34
N ARG A 134 -6.09 15.21 16.95
CA ARG A 134 -6.57 13.88 16.58
C ARG A 134 -7.57 13.98 15.42
N ALA A 135 -7.69 12.90 14.64
CA ALA A 135 -8.70 12.81 13.59
C ALA A 135 -10.12 12.91 14.18
N ARG A 136 -11.08 13.38 13.39
CA ARG A 136 -12.48 13.52 13.83
C ARG A 136 -13.05 12.16 14.24
N GLY A 137 -13.60 12.10 15.47
CA GLY A 137 -14.17 10.88 16.04
C GLY A 137 -13.19 10.09 16.92
N CYS A 138 -11.88 10.36 16.81
CA CYS A 138 -10.83 9.70 17.58
C CYS A 138 -10.76 10.28 19.00
N ASP A 139 -11.65 9.83 19.86
CA ASP A 139 -11.63 10.08 21.30
C ASP A 139 -10.88 8.97 22.06
N ASP A 140 -10.68 9.15 23.37
CA ASP A 140 -9.97 8.16 24.19
C ASP A 140 -10.67 6.80 24.20
N ALA A 141 -12.01 6.80 24.12
CA ALA A 141 -12.81 5.58 24.06
C ALA A 141 -12.60 4.81 22.75
N GLU A 142 -12.49 5.53 21.63
CA GLU A 142 -12.17 4.97 20.32
C GLU A 142 -10.75 4.40 20.30
N ILE A 143 -9.76 5.14 20.79
CA ILE A 143 -8.37 4.66 20.93
C ILE A 143 -8.37 3.35 21.73
N GLN A 144 -9.00 3.35 22.90
CA GLN A 144 -9.05 2.18 23.77
C GLN A 144 -9.73 0.99 23.09
N LYS A 145 -10.85 1.23 22.41
CA LYS A 145 -11.59 0.19 21.65
C LYS A 145 -10.70 -0.43 20.58
N TYR A 146 -9.99 0.38 19.80
CA TYR A 146 -9.14 -0.12 18.72
C TYR A 146 -7.92 -0.87 19.24
N CYS A 147 -7.21 -0.31 20.22
CA CYS A 147 -6.07 -0.98 20.83
C CYS A 147 -6.46 -2.27 21.54
N ASN A 148 -7.59 -2.31 22.26
CA ASN A 148 -8.09 -3.55 22.87
C ASN A 148 -8.49 -4.60 21.83
N GLY A 149 -9.06 -4.16 20.71
CA GLY A 149 -9.36 -5.04 19.57
C GLY A 149 -8.09 -5.68 19.01
N PHE A 150 -7.05 -4.88 18.76
CA PHE A 150 -5.76 -5.39 18.26
C PHE A 150 -5.01 -6.24 19.30
N LYS A 151 -5.04 -5.86 20.58
CA LYS A 151 -4.53 -6.68 21.70
C LYS A 151 -5.13 -8.08 21.66
N ARG A 152 -6.46 -8.17 21.55
CA ARG A 152 -7.16 -9.45 21.50
C ARG A 152 -6.85 -10.24 20.23
N ILE A 153 -6.70 -9.58 19.08
CA ILE A 153 -6.22 -10.20 17.84
C ILE A 153 -4.84 -10.82 18.05
N LEU A 154 -3.89 -10.09 18.66
CA LEU A 154 -2.54 -10.59 18.92
C LEU A 154 -2.55 -11.80 19.86
N GLN A 155 -3.36 -11.76 20.93
CA GLN A 155 -3.53 -12.89 21.84
C GLN A 155 -4.04 -14.14 21.11
N TYR A 156 -5.09 -14.01 20.30
CA TYR A 156 -5.65 -15.13 19.53
C TYR A 156 -4.66 -15.66 18.49
N MET A 157 -3.91 -14.78 17.82
CA MET A 157 -2.85 -15.16 16.91
C MET A 157 -1.71 -15.89 17.64
N GLY A 158 -1.37 -15.48 18.87
CA GLY A 158 -0.38 -16.15 19.71
C GLY A 158 -0.80 -17.59 20.05
N ILE A 159 -2.05 -17.77 20.47
CA ILE A 159 -2.62 -19.10 20.75
C ILE A 159 -2.65 -19.97 19.48
N LEU A 160 -3.09 -19.40 18.35
CA LEU A 160 -3.14 -20.14 17.08
C LEU A 160 -1.75 -20.53 16.58
N SER A 161 -0.78 -19.63 16.73
CA SER A 161 0.63 -19.88 16.44
C SER A 161 1.18 -21.02 17.30
N HIS A 162 0.83 -21.06 18.59
CA HIS A 162 1.22 -22.16 19.48
C HIS A 162 0.74 -23.51 18.94
N TYR A 163 -0.55 -23.66 18.64
CA TYR A 163 -1.09 -24.90 18.08
C TYR A 163 -0.50 -25.26 16.72
N SER A 164 -0.28 -24.26 15.85
CA SER A 164 0.30 -24.48 14.54
C SER A 164 1.74 -25.01 14.63
N TYR A 165 2.48 -24.63 15.68
CA TYR A 165 3.87 -25.03 15.89
C TYR A 165 4.03 -26.30 16.76
N GLN A 166 2.92 -26.98 17.06
CA GLN A 166 2.96 -28.27 17.74
C GLN A 166 3.48 -29.38 16.79
N PRO A 167 4.19 -30.40 17.33
CA PRO A 167 4.60 -31.56 16.55
C PRO A 167 3.40 -32.28 15.91
N TYR A 168 3.69 -33.09 14.89
CA TYR A 168 2.66 -33.84 14.19
C TYR A 168 1.90 -34.79 15.13
N GLY A 169 0.57 -34.83 15.02
CA GLY A 169 -0.25 -35.77 15.79
C GLY A 169 -0.52 -35.39 17.25
N THR A 170 -0.04 -34.24 17.75
CA THR A 170 -0.10 -33.93 19.19
C THR A 170 -1.33 -33.13 19.61
N ILE A 171 -2.03 -32.47 18.68
CA ILE A 171 -3.25 -31.73 19.02
C ILE A 171 -4.40 -32.72 19.25
N THR A 172 -5.05 -32.62 20.41
CA THR A 172 -6.19 -33.47 20.79
C THR A 172 -7.48 -33.04 20.09
N ASP A 173 -8.48 -33.93 20.05
CA ASP A 173 -9.80 -33.62 19.48
C ASP A 173 -10.49 -32.46 20.22
N SER A 174 -10.29 -32.36 21.55
CA SER A 174 -10.86 -31.28 22.37
C SER A 174 -10.25 -29.91 22.05
N GLU A 175 -8.93 -29.86 21.81
CA GLU A 175 -8.23 -28.67 21.40
C GLU A 175 -8.61 -28.28 19.98
N MET A 176 -8.78 -29.26 19.09
CA MET A 176 -9.23 -29.02 17.71
C MET A 176 -10.65 -28.47 17.65
N ALA A 177 -11.57 -28.98 18.46
CA ALA A 177 -12.89 -28.38 18.62
C ALA A 177 -12.78 -26.93 19.11
N SER A 178 -11.90 -26.66 20.08
CA SER A 178 -11.65 -25.29 20.58
C SER A 178 -11.08 -24.36 19.50
N ILE A 179 -10.18 -24.86 18.65
CA ILE A 179 -9.59 -24.09 17.54
C ILE A 179 -10.65 -23.77 16.48
N ARG A 180 -11.38 -24.79 16.02
CA ARG A 180 -12.38 -24.71 14.96
C ARG A 180 -13.61 -23.90 15.38
N ASP A 181 -14.18 -24.20 16.53
CA ASP A 181 -15.50 -23.69 16.91
C ASP A 181 -15.40 -22.36 17.68
N VAL A 182 -14.26 -22.08 18.32
CA VAL A 182 -14.09 -20.92 19.19
C VAL A 182 -13.03 -19.96 18.68
N LEU A 183 -11.77 -20.40 18.54
CA LEU A 183 -10.63 -19.51 18.32
C LEU A 183 -10.67 -18.82 16.95
N VAL A 184 -10.71 -19.59 15.86
CA VAL A 184 -10.67 -19.05 14.49
C VAL A 184 -11.91 -18.20 14.18
N PRO A 185 -13.14 -18.63 14.51
CA PRO A 185 -14.33 -17.80 14.30
C PRO A 185 -14.30 -16.48 15.08
N ARG A 186 -13.82 -16.48 16.33
CA ARG A 186 -13.67 -15.25 17.11
C ARG A 186 -12.64 -14.32 16.50
N LEU A 187 -11.49 -14.85 16.09
CA LEU A 187 -10.42 -14.08 15.45
C LEU A 187 -10.89 -13.44 14.14
N VAL A 188 -11.51 -14.21 13.24
CA VAL A 188 -12.01 -13.70 11.95
C VAL A 188 -13.12 -12.67 12.17
N ARG A 189 -14.04 -12.91 13.10
CA ARG A 189 -15.11 -11.94 13.44
C ARG A 189 -14.53 -10.64 13.98
N LEU A 190 -13.51 -10.72 14.84
CA LEU A 190 -12.85 -9.55 15.37
C LEU A 190 -12.13 -8.78 14.26
N PHE A 191 -11.37 -9.44 13.38
CA PHE A 191 -10.74 -8.80 12.22
C PHE A 191 -11.76 -8.07 11.33
N ARG A 192 -12.92 -8.67 11.05
CA ARG A 192 -13.99 -8.03 10.26
C ARG A 192 -14.57 -6.79 10.94
N LYS A 193 -14.53 -6.72 12.28
CA LYS A 193 -14.94 -5.52 13.03
C LYS A 193 -13.85 -4.46 13.06
N MET A 194 -12.59 -4.86 13.10
CA MET A 194 -11.44 -3.95 13.22
C MET A 194 -10.97 -3.38 11.89
N SER A 195 -11.23 -4.06 10.77
CA SER A 195 -10.70 -3.71 9.45
C SER A 195 -11.81 -3.65 8.41
N LYS A 196 -11.74 -2.64 7.51
CA LYS A 196 -12.70 -2.47 6.40
C LYS A 196 -12.70 -3.67 5.45
N THR A 197 -11.54 -4.30 5.26
CA THR A 197 -11.34 -5.43 4.35
C THR A 197 -10.66 -6.58 5.09
N LEU A 198 -11.04 -7.82 4.78
CA LEU A 198 -10.38 -9.01 5.32
C LEU A 198 -9.13 -9.35 4.49
N PRO A 199 -7.91 -9.33 5.08
CA PRO A 199 -6.71 -9.68 4.34
C PRO A 199 -6.73 -11.16 3.90
N PRO A 200 -6.14 -11.51 2.75
CA PRO A 200 -6.05 -12.91 2.29
C PRO A 200 -5.42 -13.85 3.33
N LYS A 201 -4.45 -13.35 4.10
CA LYS A 201 -3.81 -14.11 5.20
C LYS A 201 -4.79 -14.50 6.31
N ILE A 202 -5.80 -13.66 6.57
CA ILE A 202 -6.84 -13.97 7.56
C ILE A 202 -7.87 -14.93 6.98
N HIS A 203 -8.17 -14.83 5.68
CA HIS A 203 -9.00 -15.82 5.00
C HIS A 203 -8.36 -17.22 5.02
N MET A 204 -7.04 -17.30 4.87
CA MET A 204 -6.27 -18.55 4.93
C MET A 204 -6.41 -19.29 6.27
N LEU A 205 -6.86 -18.63 7.33
CA LEU A 205 -7.09 -19.29 8.62
C LEU A 205 -8.20 -20.35 8.55
N ALA A 206 -9.12 -20.27 7.58
CA ALA A 206 -10.10 -21.33 7.36
C ALA A 206 -9.42 -22.62 6.86
N HIS A 207 -8.52 -22.49 5.89
CA HIS A 207 -7.73 -23.62 5.37
C HIS A 207 -6.74 -24.16 6.41
N LEU A 208 -6.20 -23.28 7.26
CA LEU A 208 -5.37 -23.72 8.39
C LEU A 208 -6.12 -24.68 9.32
N VAL A 209 -7.43 -24.49 9.53
CA VAL A 209 -8.21 -25.43 10.34
C VAL A 209 -8.31 -26.79 9.68
N GLU A 210 -8.51 -26.85 8.36
CA GLU A 210 -8.55 -28.10 7.58
C GLU A 210 -7.19 -28.83 7.68
N ASP A 211 -6.08 -28.09 7.57
CA ASP A 211 -4.73 -28.63 7.72
C ASP A 211 -4.47 -29.15 9.13
N LEU A 212 -4.89 -28.41 10.16
CA LEU A 212 -4.77 -28.83 11.55
C LEU A 212 -5.69 -30.03 11.88
N GLU A 213 -6.85 -30.14 11.24
CA GLU A 213 -7.71 -31.32 11.34
C GLU A 213 -7.02 -32.56 10.80
N ARG A 214 -6.32 -32.43 9.67
CA ARG A 214 -5.62 -33.53 9.01
C ARG A 214 -4.32 -33.93 9.72
N PHE A 215 -3.48 -32.95 10.06
CA PHE A 215 -2.10 -33.20 10.51
C PHE A 215 -1.93 -33.14 12.02
N ARG A 216 -2.90 -32.55 12.74
CA ARG A 216 -2.87 -32.40 14.21
C ARG A 216 -1.56 -31.78 14.72
N GLY A 217 -1.07 -30.77 13.99
CA GLY A 217 0.19 -30.07 14.28
C GLY A 217 1.05 -29.92 13.01
N MET A 218 1.69 -28.76 12.84
CA MET A 218 2.40 -28.42 11.60
C MET A 218 3.85 -27.98 11.81
N LYS A 219 4.46 -28.34 12.95
CA LYS A 219 5.84 -27.94 13.28
C LYS A 219 6.86 -28.27 12.19
N PHE A 220 6.67 -29.28 11.35
CA PHE A 220 7.65 -29.63 10.31
C PHE A 220 7.38 -29.00 8.94
N HIS A 221 6.26 -28.29 8.77
CA HIS A 221 5.84 -27.67 7.50
C HIS A 221 6.21 -26.18 7.41
N HIS A 222 7.01 -25.67 8.35
CA HIS A 222 7.45 -24.27 8.34
C HIS A 222 8.70 -24.08 7.47
N GLU A 223 8.71 -23.02 6.67
CA GLU A 223 9.80 -22.72 5.73
C GLU A 223 11.02 -22.02 6.37
N SER A 224 11.05 -21.83 7.70
CA SER A 224 12.17 -21.09 8.34
C SER A 224 13.53 -21.73 8.10
N LYS A 225 13.60 -23.06 7.93
CA LYS A 225 14.84 -23.75 7.57
C LYS A 225 15.33 -23.36 6.18
N ILE A 226 14.40 -23.22 5.23
CA ILE A 226 14.70 -22.81 3.85
C ILE A 226 15.20 -21.37 3.85
N GLU A 227 14.57 -20.48 4.63
CA GLU A 227 15.02 -19.08 4.75
C GLU A 227 16.42 -18.97 5.38
N VAL A 228 16.73 -19.78 6.41
CA VAL A 228 18.09 -19.84 6.97
C VAL A 228 19.09 -20.34 5.92
N ALA A 229 18.73 -21.36 5.13
CA ALA A 229 19.58 -21.84 4.04
C ALA A 229 19.83 -20.74 2.98
N HIS A 230 18.81 -19.96 2.61
CA HIS A 230 18.96 -18.81 1.72
C HIS A 230 19.91 -17.75 2.29
N GLN A 231 19.84 -17.45 3.58
CA GLN A 231 20.72 -16.47 4.23
C GLN A 231 22.18 -16.95 4.27
N ILE A 232 22.39 -18.25 4.51
CA ILE A 232 23.71 -18.87 4.48
C ILE A 232 24.27 -18.84 3.06
N GLY A 233 23.49 -19.22 2.06
CA GLY A 233 23.88 -19.19 0.64
C GLY A 233 24.34 -17.79 0.22
N LYS A 234 23.55 -16.75 0.53
CA LYS A 234 23.94 -15.36 0.27
C LYS A 234 25.26 -14.97 0.96
N ARG A 235 25.47 -15.38 2.21
CA ARG A 235 26.71 -15.09 2.94
C ARG A 235 27.92 -15.75 2.29
N ILE A 236 27.77 -16.99 1.84
CA ILE A 236 28.80 -17.73 1.10
C ILE A 236 29.09 -17.00 -0.21
N ASP A 237 28.07 -16.68 -1.00
CA ASP A 237 28.22 -15.93 -2.24
C ASP A 237 28.97 -14.60 -2.05
N TYR A 238 28.65 -13.83 -1.00
CA TYR A 238 29.36 -12.59 -0.70
C TYR A 238 30.83 -12.80 -0.36
N ARG A 239 31.17 -13.86 0.39
CA ARG A 239 32.56 -14.18 0.73
C ARG A 239 33.38 -14.61 -0.48
N PHE A 240 32.74 -15.33 -1.42
CA PHE A 240 33.40 -15.84 -2.62
C PHE A 240 33.24 -14.93 -3.85
N ARG A 241 32.52 -13.79 -3.73
CA ARG A 241 32.30 -12.82 -4.82
C ARG A 241 33.61 -12.26 -5.37
N SER A 242 34.63 -12.09 -4.53
CA SER A 242 35.98 -11.66 -4.95
C SER A 242 36.87 -12.81 -5.44
N MET A 243 36.46 -14.06 -5.24
CA MET A 243 37.19 -15.28 -5.59
C MET A 243 36.68 -15.95 -6.87
N ALA A 244 36.19 -15.16 -7.84
CA ALA A 244 35.64 -15.64 -9.11
C ALA A 244 36.57 -16.59 -9.90
N ALA A 245 37.86 -16.70 -9.54
CA ALA A 245 38.85 -17.53 -10.19
C ALA A 245 38.92 -19.00 -9.73
N THR A 246 38.25 -19.46 -8.66
CA THR A 246 38.37 -20.88 -8.22
C THR A 246 37.04 -21.52 -7.84
N LYS A 247 36.35 -22.06 -8.84
CA LYS A 247 35.10 -22.84 -8.75
C LYS A 247 35.17 -23.98 -7.70
N GLU A 248 36.35 -24.59 -7.55
CA GLU A 248 36.65 -25.64 -6.56
C GLU A 248 36.52 -25.22 -5.10
N LYS A 249 37.01 -24.02 -4.74
CA LYS A 249 36.93 -23.54 -3.35
C LYS A 249 35.49 -23.24 -2.93
N ARG A 250 34.66 -22.81 -3.90
CA ARG A 250 33.23 -22.61 -3.72
C ARG A 250 32.51 -23.94 -3.49
N MET A 251 32.72 -24.94 -4.37
CA MET A 251 32.13 -26.27 -4.22
C MET A 251 32.52 -26.95 -2.90
N HIS A 252 33.78 -26.84 -2.48
CA HIS A 252 34.25 -27.47 -1.24
C HIS A 252 33.65 -26.80 0.02
N ALA A 253 33.36 -25.50 -0.03
CA ALA A 253 32.68 -24.79 1.05
C ALA A 253 31.20 -25.14 1.13
N GLU A 254 30.53 -25.32 -0.01
CA GLU A 254 29.13 -25.76 -0.09
C GLU A 254 28.97 -27.21 0.42
N MET A 255 29.85 -28.14 0.00
CA MET A 255 29.79 -29.57 0.39
C MET A 255 30.08 -29.85 1.88
N LYS A 256 30.89 -29.03 2.56
CA LYS A 256 31.17 -29.22 4.00
C LYS A 256 29.94 -29.04 4.89
N PHE A 257 28.85 -28.49 4.37
CA PHE A 257 27.65 -28.16 5.15
C PHE A 257 26.48 -29.12 4.93
N GLU A 258 26.44 -29.90 3.85
CA GLU A 258 25.41 -30.94 3.64
C GLU A 258 25.55 -32.12 4.61
N ALA A 259 26.66 -32.21 5.33
CA ALA A 259 26.98 -33.28 6.26
C ALA A 259 26.61 -32.99 7.74
N ASN A 260 25.97 -31.86 8.06
CA ASN A 260 25.52 -31.50 9.42
C ASN A 260 24.01 -31.29 9.51
#